data_AF-A0AAE1V2P7-F1
#
_entry.id   AF-A0AAE1V2P7-F1
#
_cell.length_a   1.000
_cell.length_b   1.000
_cell.length_c   1.000
_cell.angle_alpha   90.00
_cell.angle_beta   90.00
_cell.angle_gamma   90.00
#
_symmetry.space_group_name_H-M   'P 1'
#
loop_
_entity.id
_entity.type
_entity.pdbx_description
1 polymer ?
#
loop_
_entity_poly.entity_id
_entity_poly.type
_entity_poly.pdbx_seq_one_letter_code
_entity_poly.pdbx_strand_id
1 'polypeptide(L)'
;MIQYQVVVEKVGRHDETHEDFANNLPADECRYAVFYYDFTTNENAQKSKIFFVARAPETARVRSKMLYASSKDRFRRELDGVQVELQATDASEISLDTFIGRAR
;
A
#
# COMPACT_ATOMS: atom_id res chain seq x y z
N MET A 1 -18.97 -9.60 -21.28
CA MET A 1 -18.29 -9.97 -20.02
C MET A 1 -17.49 -8.76 -19.57
N ILE A 2 -17.72 -8.22 -18.38
CA ILE A 2 -16.95 -7.07 -17.87
C ILE A 2 -15.70 -7.65 -17.20
N GLN A 3 -14.51 -7.34 -17.73
CA GLN A 3 -13.25 -7.65 -17.05
C GLN A 3 -12.83 -6.43 -16.23
N TYR A 4 -12.56 -6.63 -14.94
CA TYR A 4 -11.94 -5.62 -14.10
C TYR A 4 -10.43 -5.81 -14.15
N GLN A 5 -9.71 -4.74 -14.50
CA GLN A 5 -8.27 -4.73 -14.60
C GLN A 5 -7.69 -3.79 -13.55
N VAL A 6 -6.65 -4.23 -12.84
CA VAL A 6 -5.84 -3.35 -12.00
C VAL A 6 -4.90 -2.57 -12.91
N VAL A 7 -4.97 -1.24 -12.85
CA VAL A 7 -4.14 -0.33 -13.64
C VAL A 7 -3.37 0.60 -12.72
N VAL A 8 -2.20 1.06 -13.17
CA VAL A 8 -1.40 2.04 -12.43
C VAL A 8 -2.07 3.41 -12.56
N GLU A 9 -2.44 4.00 -11.43
CA GLU A 9 -2.97 5.37 -11.37
C GLU A 9 -1.86 6.40 -11.24
N LYS A 10 -0.87 6.13 -10.37
CA LYS A 10 0.28 6.99 -10.13
C LYS A 10 1.53 6.16 -9.88
N VAL A 11 2.66 6.65 -10.39
CA VAL A 11 4.01 6.19 -10.01
C VAL A 11 4.64 7.32 -9.20
N GLY A 12 5.02 7.00 -7.96
CA GLY A 12 5.72 7.95 -7.10
C GLY A 12 7.16 8.17 -7.55
N ARG A 13 7.73 9.33 -7.22
CA ARG A 13 9.13 9.66 -7.51
C ARG A 13 10.03 9.28 -6.33
N HIS A 14 11.33 9.18 -6.57
CA HIS A 14 12.31 8.86 -5.53
C HIS A 14 12.44 9.94 -4.45
N ASP A 15 12.05 11.18 -4.76
CA ASP A 15 12.04 12.32 -3.85
C ASP A 15 10.69 12.54 -3.15
N GLU A 16 9.67 11.74 -3.44
CA GLU A 16 8.39 11.79 -2.73
C GLU A 16 8.51 11.19 -1.32
N THR A 17 7.91 11.86 -0.35
CA THR A 17 7.91 11.46 1.04
C THR A 17 6.81 10.43 1.35
N HIS A 18 6.85 9.85 2.56
CA HIS A 18 5.72 9.06 3.06
C HIS A 18 4.41 9.86 3.10
N GLU A 19 4.48 11.16 3.43
CA GLU A 19 3.31 12.03 3.44
C GLU A 19 2.72 12.20 2.04
N ASP A 20 3.58 12.40 1.02
CA ASP A 20 3.14 12.42 -0.38
C ASP A 20 2.45 11.09 -0.75
N PHE A 21 3.06 9.96 -0.39
CA PHE A 21 2.46 8.64 -0.60
C PHE A 21 1.07 8.54 0.05
N ALA A 22 0.94 8.92 1.34
CA ALA A 22 -0.31 8.84 2.09
C ALA A 22 -1.40 9.77 1.50
N ASN A 23 -1.02 10.95 1.02
CA ASN A 23 -1.92 11.91 0.38
C ASN A 23 -2.47 11.42 -0.97
N ASN A 24 -1.80 10.46 -1.62
CA ASN A 24 -2.30 9.81 -2.84
C ASN A 24 -3.29 8.67 -2.54
N LEU A 25 -3.59 8.39 -1.27
CA LEU A 25 -4.55 7.37 -0.86
C LEU A 25 -5.87 8.02 -0.42
N PRO A 26 -6.89 8.06 -1.29
CA PRO A 26 -8.16 8.73 -0.99
C PRO A 26 -8.84 8.15 0.26
N ALA A 27 -9.57 9.01 0.95
CA ALA A 27 -10.24 8.67 2.20
C ALA A 27 -11.53 7.87 1.99
N ASP A 28 -12.10 7.84 0.77
CA ASP A 28 -13.40 7.26 0.43
C ASP A 28 -13.36 6.27 -0.75
N GLU A 29 -12.17 5.98 -1.29
CA GLU A 29 -11.99 5.00 -2.35
C GLU A 29 -10.93 3.95 -1.98
N CYS A 30 -11.12 2.74 -2.50
CA CYS A 30 -10.15 1.67 -2.30
C CYS A 30 -8.95 1.87 -3.23
N ARG A 31 -7.76 1.50 -2.76
CA ARG A 31 -6.52 1.48 -3.55
C ARG A 31 -5.63 0.32 -3.14
N TYR A 32 -4.91 -0.22 -4.12
CA TYR A 32 -3.68 -0.94 -3.83
C TYR A 32 -2.51 0.02 -3.98
N ALA A 33 -1.50 -0.13 -3.14
CA ALA A 33 -0.28 0.63 -3.25
C ALA A 33 0.93 -0.26 -2.97
N VAL A 34 2.05 0.07 -3.61
CA VAL A 34 3.35 -0.51 -3.28
C VAL A 34 4.21 0.62 -2.74
N PHE A 35 4.75 0.43 -1.55
CA PHE A 35 5.59 1.43 -0.89
C PHE A 35 6.97 0.84 -0.63
N TYR A 36 7.99 1.50 -1.16
CA TYR A 36 9.39 1.17 -0.89
C TYR A 36 9.83 1.98 0.33
N TYR A 37 10.13 1.29 1.43
CA TYR A 37 10.60 1.93 2.64
C TYR A 37 12.07 1.60 2.86
N ASP A 38 12.93 2.58 2.67
CA ASP A 38 14.35 2.56 3.00
C ASP A 38 14.61 3.13 4.40
N PHE A 39 15.53 2.50 5.12
CA PHE A 39 15.88 2.91 6.47
C PHE A 39 17.31 2.51 6.82
N THR A 40 17.92 3.28 7.71
CA THR A 40 19.24 2.98 8.28
C THR A 40 19.06 2.30 9.62
N THR A 41 19.71 1.16 9.83
CA THR A 41 19.70 0.48 11.13
C THR A 41 20.59 1.21 12.15
N ASN A 42 20.46 0.85 13.43
CA ASN A 42 21.35 1.33 14.49
C ASN A 42 22.84 0.97 14.24
N GLU A 43 23.10 -0.03 13.38
CA GLU A 43 24.43 -0.47 12.97
C GLU A 43 24.94 0.31 11.74
N ASN A 44 24.27 1.39 11.36
CA ASN A 44 24.55 2.19 10.17
C ASN A 44 24.48 1.40 8.85
N ALA A 45 23.71 0.31 8.83
CA ALA A 45 23.47 -0.48 7.63
C ALA A 45 22.20 0.01 6.91
N GLN A 46 22.30 0.24 5.61
CA GLN A 46 21.14 0.54 4.78
C GLN A 46 20.31 -0.72 4.55
N LYS A 47 19.02 -0.66 4.86
CA LYS A 47 18.05 -1.72 4.61
C LYS A 47 16.83 -1.13 3.92
N SER A 48 16.06 -2.01 3.28
CA SER A 48 14.79 -1.64 2.68
C SER A 48 13.77 -2.76 2.81
N LYS A 49 12.50 -2.35 2.72
CA LYS A 49 11.33 -3.23 2.69
C LYS A 49 10.36 -2.77 1.62
N ILE A 50 9.89 -3.72 0.82
CA ILE A 50 8.79 -3.48 -0.12
C ILE A 50 7.48 -3.89 0.57
N PHE A 51 6.59 -2.93 0.73
CA PHE A 51 5.26 -3.10 1.29
C PHE A 51 4.21 -3.13 0.19
N PHE A 52 3.28 -4.07 0.29
CA PHE A 52 2.01 -4.03 -0.44
C PHE A 52 0.91 -3.59 0.53
N VAL A 53 0.20 -2.52 0.19
CA VAL A 53 -0.89 -1.96 0.98
C VAL A 53 -2.19 -2.18 0.22
N ALA A 54 -3.14 -2.90 0.84
CA ALA A 54 -4.52 -2.96 0.39
C ALA A 54 -5.36 -2.03 1.27
N ARG A 55 -5.67 -0.83 0.75
CA ARG A 55 -6.48 0.17 1.44
C ARG A 55 -7.95 0.04 1.03
N ALA A 56 -8.82 -0.18 2.00
CA ALA A 56 -10.26 -0.26 1.83
C ALA A 56 -10.96 0.58 2.92
N PRO A 57 -11.07 1.91 2.74
CA PRO A 57 -11.60 2.80 3.77
C PRO A 57 -13.03 2.42 4.19
N GLU A 58 -13.39 2.63 5.46
CA GLU A 58 -14.74 2.32 5.94
C GLU A 58 -15.84 3.06 5.15
N THR A 59 -15.56 4.32 4.81
CA THR A 59 -16.40 5.24 4.02
C THR A 59 -16.55 4.81 2.55
N ALA A 60 -15.70 3.90 2.05
CA ALA A 60 -15.77 3.45 0.67
C ALA A 60 -17.02 2.62 0.39
N ARG A 61 -17.53 2.72 -0.85
CA ARG A 61 -18.70 1.97 -1.31
C ARG A 61 -18.52 0.47 -1.11
N VAL A 62 -19.54 -0.20 -0.56
CA VAL A 62 -19.52 -1.66 -0.29
C VAL A 62 -19.10 -2.47 -1.53
N ARG A 63 -19.66 -2.15 -2.70
CA ARG A 63 -19.30 -2.83 -3.96
C ARG A 63 -17.82 -2.64 -4.32
N SER A 64 -17.24 -1.48 -4.04
CA SER A 64 -15.81 -1.21 -4.25
C SER A 64 -14.97 -2.07 -3.31
N LYS A 65 -15.31 -2.10 -2.01
CA LYS A 65 -14.63 -2.93 -1.02
C LYS A 65 -14.66 -4.42 -1.41
N MET A 66 -15.81 -4.91 -1.88
CA MET A 66 -15.93 -6.30 -2.38
C MET A 66 -15.02 -6.55 -3.59
N LEU A 67 -15.00 -5.64 -4.56
CA LEU A 67 -14.16 -5.78 -5.76
C LEU A 67 -12.68 -5.89 -5.36
N TYR A 68 -12.18 -4.92 -4.57
CA TYR A 68 -10.79 -4.90 -4.11
C TYR A 68 -10.45 -6.06 -3.17
N ALA A 69 -11.39 -6.55 -2.34
CA ALA A 69 -11.13 -7.75 -1.55
C ALA A 69 -10.96 -8.99 -2.46
N SER A 70 -11.86 -9.16 -3.44
CA SER A 70 -11.88 -10.32 -4.32
C SER A 70 -10.71 -10.39 -5.31
N SER A 71 -10.14 -9.24 -5.72
CA SER A 71 -8.99 -9.20 -6.63
C SER A 71 -7.64 -9.20 -5.94
N LYS A 72 -7.58 -9.02 -4.60
CA LYS A 72 -6.33 -8.79 -3.86
C LYS A 72 -5.34 -9.92 -4.03
N ASP A 73 -5.74 -11.14 -3.76
CA ASP A 73 -4.83 -12.29 -3.72
C ASP A 73 -4.26 -12.60 -5.09
N ARG A 74 -5.08 -12.44 -6.14
CA ARG A 74 -4.60 -12.58 -7.52
C ARG A 74 -3.57 -11.51 -7.84
N PHE A 75 -3.88 -10.24 -7.58
CA PHE A 75 -2.96 -9.14 -7.90
C PHE A 75 -1.67 -9.20 -7.08
N ARG A 76 -1.76 -9.53 -5.78
CA ARG A 76 -0.61 -9.67 -4.89
C ARG A 76 0.40 -10.72 -5.38
N ARG A 77 -0.07 -11.82 -5.98
CA ARG A 77 0.80 -12.88 -6.53
C ARG A 77 1.60 -12.45 -7.75
N GLU A 78 1.14 -11.42 -8.48
CA GLU A 78 1.89 -10.84 -9.60
C GLU A 78 3.03 -9.91 -9.12
N LEU A 79 3.10 -9.59 -7.81
CA LEU A 79 4.08 -8.69 -7.24
C LEU A 79 5.21 -9.48 -6.56
N ASP A 80 6.27 -9.75 -7.33
CA ASP A 80 7.50 -10.34 -6.82
C ASP A 80 8.26 -9.38 -5.90
N GLY A 81 8.89 -9.92 -4.85
CA GLY A 81 9.76 -9.15 -3.96
C GLY A 81 9.06 -8.34 -2.86
N VAL A 82 7.72 -8.27 -2.84
CA VAL A 82 6.99 -7.70 -1.70
C VAL A 82 7.27 -8.55 -0.46
N GLN A 83 7.76 -7.91 0.61
CA GLN A 83 8.17 -8.55 1.85
C GLN A 83 7.13 -8.43 2.96
N VAL A 84 6.28 -7.39 2.90
CA VAL A 84 5.26 -7.14 3.92
C VAL A 84 3.94 -6.79 3.24
N GLU A 85 2.85 -7.39 3.72
CA GLU A 85 1.48 -7.04 3.33
C GLU A 85 0.80 -6.29 4.48
N LEU A 86 0.17 -5.17 4.15
CA LEU A 86 -0.64 -4.36 5.05
C LEU A 86 -2.05 -4.23 4.48
N GLN A 87 -3.04 -4.34 5.36
CA GLN A 87 -4.43 -4.03 5.07
C GLN A 87 -4.82 -2.86 5.96
N ALA A 88 -5.43 -1.85 5.35
CA ALA A 88 -5.78 -0.61 6.05
C ALA A 88 -7.22 -0.21 5.71
N THR A 89 -8.00 0.00 6.76
CA THR A 89 -9.36 0.56 6.74
C THR A 89 -9.39 2.02 7.20
N ASP A 90 -8.35 2.47 7.90
CA ASP A 90 -8.21 3.84 8.38
C ASP A 90 -6.89 4.50 7.91
N ALA A 91 -6.80 5.82 7.97
CA ALA A 91 -5.57 6.56 7.67
C ALA A 91 -4.46 6.31 8.70
N SER A 92 -4.78 6.06 9.98
CA SER A 92 -3.76 5.79 11.01
C SER A 92 -2.98 4.49 10.76
N GLU A 93 -3.60 3.50 10.08
CA GLU A 93 -2.98 2.20 9.75
C GLU A 93 -1.98 2.29 8.59
N ILE A 94 -1.91 3.43 7.90
CA ILE A 94 -0.89 3.75 6.89
C ILE A 94 0.10 4.81 7.39
N SER A 95 0.17 5.04 8.70
CA SER A 95 1.17 5.94 9.31
C SER A 95 2.59 5.42 9.11
N LEU A 96 3.57 6.34 9.06
CA LEU A 96 4.99 5.98 8.95
C LEU A 96 5.44 5.06 10.08
N ASP A 97 4.94 5.28 11.30
CA ASP A 97 5.22 4.42 12.46
C ASP A 97 4.78 2.96 12.23
N THR A 98 3.67 2.75 11.52
CA THR A 98 3.22 1.40 11.14
C THR A 98 4.23 0.72 10.22
N PHE A 99 4.76 1.44 9.22
CA PHE A 99 5.80 0.92 8.33
C PHE A 99 7.10 0.63 9.10
N ILE A 100 7.54 1.54 9.96
CA ILE A 100 8.72 1.37 10.81
C ILE A 100 8.57 0.12 11.69
N GLY A 101 7.43 -0.02 12.38
CA GLY A 101 7.18 -1.15 13.27
C GLY A 101 7.17 -2.51 12.56
N ARG A 102 6.82 -2.53 11.27
CA ARG A 102 6.76 -3.73 10.44
C ARG A 102 8.04 -3.98 9.63
N ALA A 103 8.94 -3.00 9.55
CA ALA A 103 10.20 -3.12 8.84
C ALA A 103 11.34 -3.72 9.69
N ARG A 104 11.20 -3.67 11.02
CA ARG A 104 12.14 -4.20 12.01
C ARG A 104 12.25 -5.72 11.99
#